data_AF-A0A966B894-F1
#
_entry.id   AF-A0A966B894-F1
#
_cell.length_a   1.000
_cell.length_b   1.000
_cell.length_c   1.000
_cell.angle_alpha   90.00
_cell.angle_beta   90.00
_cell.angle_gamma   90.00
#
_symmetry.space_group_name_H-M   'P 1'
#
loop_
_entity.id
_entity.type
_entity.pdbx_description
1 polymer ?
#
loop_
_entity_poly.entity_id
_entity_poly.type
_entity_poly.pdbx_seq_one_letter_code
_entity_poly.pdbx_strand_id
1 'polypeptide(L)'
;MAGWSSAGEWMTTDDGPVPLSEGDVFTLVHVGEPLTQVVGGEVGVWCAGPGAGNNGIDLDFGVEWPDDFPIAVSADWDLIPHTVEVLPNDSATYKAAASELLGFRGVIDPDPPLVQVIRADLEGDGVDEIIVVAERNTSGSLNPANPGDYSIAFMRKLVEGEVQSAILGSYVVEEPADESWIVALDTYRIAAVADLNGDGRMEIAVNGRYYEGSWTTIYDYINDDLGPWEVLSVGCGS
;
A
#
# COMPACT_ATOMS: atom_id res chain seq x y z
N MET A 1 -6.27 -12.04 0.05
CA MET A 1 -7.66 -11.73 -0.38
C MET A 1 -7.61 -11.21 -1.79
N ALA A 2 -8.68 -11.37 -2.56
CA ALA A 2 -8.67 -11.04 -3.97
C ALA A 2 -9.53 -9.80 -4.28
N GLY A 3 -9.00 -8.92 -5.11
CA GLY A 3 -9.75 -7.99 -5.94
C GLY A 3 -9.25 -8.12 -7.38
N TRP A 4 -10.00 -7.61 -8.35
CA TRP A 4 -9.63 -7.73 -9.75
C TRP A 4 -10.12 -6.54 -10.58
N SER A 5 -9.54 -6.35 -11.75
CA SER A 5 -10.07 -5.46 -12.77
C SER A 5 -10.65 -6.28 -13.92
N SER A 6 -11.77 -5.83 -14.50
CA SER A 6 -12.26 -6.35 -15.77
C SER A 6 -12.88 -5.22 -16.57
N ALA A 7 -12.49 -5.13 -17.84
CA ALA A 7 -12.95 -4.07 -18.74
C ALA A 7 -12.77 -2.64 -18.18
N GLY A 8 -11.72 -2.43 -17.38
CA GLY A 8 -11.40 -1.13 -16.76
C GLY A 8 -12.17 -0.83 -15.47
N GLU A 9 -12.98 -1.76 -14.97
CA GLU A 9 -13.67 -1.63 -13.69
C GLU A 9 -13.01 -2.47 -12.61
N TRP A 10 -12.73 -1.84 -11.48
CA TRP A 10 -12.22 -2.49 -10.28
C TRP A 10 -13.36 -3.16 -9.50
N MET A 11 -13.12 -4.39 -9.09
CA MET A 11 -14.09 -5.26 -8.44
C MET A 11 -13.53 -5.93 -7.20
N THR A 12 -14.43 -6.13 -6.25
CA THR A 12 -14.24 -6.84 -4.99
C THR A 12 -15.05 -8.11 -4.98
N THR A 13 -14.88 -8.93 -3.95
CA THR A 13 -15.63 -10.19 -3.78
C THR A 13 -17.15 -9.99 -3.69
N ASP A 14 -17.63 -8.78 -3.46
CA ASP A 14 -19.06 -8.43 -3.44
C ASP A 14 -19.66 -8.25 -4.84
N ASP A 15 -18.83 -8.02 -5.86
CA ASP A 15 -19.28 -7.73 -7.23
C ASP A 15 -19.56 -8.99 -8.06
N GLY A 16 -19.15 -10.17 -7.58
CA GLY A 16 -19.44 -11.42 -8.27
C GLY A 16 -18.51 -12.58 -7.90
N PRO A 17 -18.57 -13.67 -8.68
CA PRO A 17 -17.68 -14.80 -8.49
C PRO A 17 -16.24 -14.37 -8.76
N VAL A 18 -15.37 -14.57 -7.78
CA VAL A 18 -13.95 -14.23 -7.89
C VAL A 18 -13.30 -15.07 -8.98
N PRO A 19 -12.59 -14.47 -9.94
CA PRO A 19 -12.00 -15.18 -11.07
C PRO A 19 -10.68 -15.86 -10.68
N LEU A 20 -10.73 -16.79 -9.73
CA LEU A 20 -9.57 -17.56 -9.27
C LEU A 20 -9.81 -19.06 -9.41
N SER A 21 -8.76 -19.77 -9.81
CA SER A 21 -8.72 -21.24 -9.85
C SER A 21 -7.43 -21.77 -9.22
N GLU A 22 -7.52 -22.93 -8.56
CA GLU A 22 -6.33 -23.67 -8.13
C GLU A 22 -5.45 -23.98 -9.35
N GLY A 23 -4.14 -23.75 -9.22
CA GLY A 23 -3.18 -23.91 -10.30
C GLY A 23 -2.94 -22.68 -11.17
N ASP A 24 -3.68 -21.58 -10.95
CA ASP A 24 -3.38 -20.29 -11.59
C ASP A 24 -1.95 -19.84 -11.26
N VAL A 25 -1.27 -19.23 -12.23
CA VAL A 25 0.09 -18.70 -12.03
C VAL A 25 0.01 -17.21 -11.78
N PHE A 26 0.64 -16.77 -10.69
CA PHE A 26 0.71 -15.36 -10.32
C PHE A 26 2.16 -14.89 -10.40
N THR A 27 2.33 -13.65 -10.82
CA THR A 27 3.58 -12.92 -10.67
C THR A 27 3.57 -12.21 -9.33
N LEU A 28 4.59 -12.46 -8.50
CA LEU A 28 4.81 -11.73 -7.27
C LEU A 28 5.46 -10.40 -7.60
N VAL A 29 4.83 -9.33 -7.14
CA VAL A 29 5.33 -7.97 -7.25
C VAL A 29 5.63 -7.46 -5.84
N HIS A 30 6.90 -7.10 -5.64
CA HIS A 30 7.35 -6.43 -4.43
C HIS A 30 8.36 -5.36 -4.80
N VAL A 31 8.16 -4.13 -4.33
CA VAL A 31 9.03 -3.02 -4.70
C VAL A 31 10.48 -3.31 -4.31
N GLY A 32 11.40 -3.19 -5.28
CA GLY A 32 12.83 -3.42 -5.07
C GLY A 32 13.28 -4.87 -5.20
N GLU A 33 12.35 -5.81 -5.38
CA GLU A 33 12.64 -7.23 -5.57
C GLU A 33 12.39 -7.67 -7.03
N PRO A 34 13.09 -8.71 -7.52
CA PRO A 34 12.80 -9.29 -8.82
C PRO A 34 11.40 -9.90 -8.88
N LEU A 35 10.74 -9.75 -10.04
CA LEU A 35 9.49 -10.46 -10.32
C LEU A 35 9.74 -11.98 -10.28
N THR A 36 8.93 -12.68 -9.51
CA THR A 36 8.97 -14.15 -9.41
C THR A 36 7.57 -14.71 -9.66
N GLN A 37 7.46 -16.00 -9.95
CA GLN A 37 6.18 -16.65 -10.16
C GLN A 37 5.85 -17.64 -9.05
N VAL A 38 4.59 -17.71 -8.69
CA VAL A 38 4.03 -18.70 -7.77
C VAL A 38 2.81 -19.35 -8.40
N VAL A 39 2.54 -20.60 -8.04
CA VAL A 39 1.33 -21.31 -8.42
C VAL A 39 0.35 -21.22 -7.26
N GLY A 40 -0.88 -20.78 -7.54
CA GLY A 40 -1.95 -20.69 -6.57
C GLY A 40 -2.42 -22.07 -6.10
N GLY A 41 -2.57 -22.21 -4.79
CA GLY A 41 -3.10 -23.39 -4.13
C GLY A 41 -4.62 -23.37 -4.01
N GLU A 42 -5.12 -23.69 -2.82
CA GLU A 42 -6.56 -23.79 -2.56
C GLU A 42 -7.25 -22.41 -2.67
N VAL A 43 -8.37 -22.36 -3.40
CA VAL A 43 -9.26 -21.20 -3.40
C VAL A 43 -10.24 -21.37 -2.24
N GLY A 44 -10.37 -20.33 -1.41
CA GLY A 44 -11.18 -20.42 -0.20
C GLY A 44 -11.56 -19.06 0.37
N VAL A 45 -12.34 -19.12 1.45
CA VAL A 45 -12.65 -17.96 2.29
C VAL A 45 -11.59 -17.88 3.37
N TRP A 46 -10.74 -16.85 3.29
CA TRP A 46 -9.56 -16.72 4.17
C TRP A 46 -9.79 -15.77 5.34
N CYS A 47 -10.82 -14.93 5.26
CA CYS A 47 -11.28 -14.13 6.38
C CYS A 47 -12.81 -14.09 6.48
N ALA A 48 -13.31 -14.39 7.68
CA ALA A 48 -14.73 -14.38 8.01
C ALA A 48 -15.05 -13.14 8.86
N GLY A 49 -15.51 -12.06 8.23
CA GLY A 49 -16.20 -10.95 8.91
C GLY A 49 -17.71 -11.22 9.02
N PRO A 50 -18.49 -10.34 9.68
CA PRO A 50 -19.95 -10.37 9.59
C PRO A 50 -20.40 -10.00 8.15
N GLY A 51 -20.39 -10.98 7.24
CA GLY A 51 -20.67 -10.82 5.81
C GLY A 51 -20.35 -12.08 4.99
N ALA A 52 -20.36 -11.99 3.65
CA ALA A 52 -19.73 -13.00 2.80
C ALA A 52 -18.22 -12.92 3.06
N GLY A 53 -17.58 -14.02 3.46
CA GLY A 53 -16.16 -13.98 3.77
C GLY A 53 -15.31 -13.65 2.55
N ASN A 54 -14.15 -13.05 2.78
CA ASN A 54 -13.27 -12.61 1.69
C ASN A 54 -12.61 -13.82 1.03
N ASN A 55 -13.00 -14.06 -0.22
CA ASN A 55 -12.41 -15.08 -1.07
C ASN A 55 -10.96 -14.71 -1.42
N GLY A 56 -10.13 -15.74 -1.57
CA GLY A 56 -8.75 -15.61 -1.98
C GLY A 56 -8.17 -16.96 -2.34
N ILE A 57 -6.88 -16.97 -2.63
CA ILE A 57 -6.13 -18.16 -2.98
C ILE A 57 -4.92 -18.27 -2.06
N ASP A 58 -4.62 -19.49 -1.61
CA ASP A 58 -3.41 -19.76 -0.85
C ASP A 58 -2.20 -19.61 -1.77
N LEU A 59 -1.27 -18.77 -1.34
CA LEU A 59 -0.04 -18.49 -2.04
C LEU A 59 1.03 -18.67 -0.97
N ASP A 60 1.73 -19.79 -1.03
CA ASP A 60 2.76 -20.17 -0.07
C ASP A 60 4.00 -19.27 -0.23
N PHE A 61 3.86 -18.00 0.14
CA PHE A 61 4.86 -16.96 -0.10
C PHE A 61 6.13 -17.14 0.73
N GLY A 62 6.13 -18.04 1.74
CA GLY A 62 7.26 -18.26 2.63
C GLY A 62 7.64 -17.02 3.48
N VAL A 63 6.78 -16.00 3.53
CA VAL A 63 6.95 -14.79 4.36
C VAL A 63 6.07 -14.92 5.60
N GLU A 64 6.64 -14.66 6.77
CA GLU A 64 5.92 -14.73 8.04
C GLU A 64 5.37 -13.35 8.41
N TRP A 65 4.09 -13.30 8.77
CA TRP A 65 3.49 -12.10 9.37
C TRP A 65 4.29 -11.68 10.61
N PRO A 66 4.56 -10.38 10.85
CA PRO A 66 3.91 -9.24 10.21
C PRO A 66 4.59 -8.68 8.97
N ASP A 67 5.72 -9.21 8.49
CA ASP A 67 6.63 -8.55 7.53
C ASP A 67 5.99 -7.95 6.26
N ASP A 68 6.70 -7.02 5.61
CA ASP A 68 6.30 -6.40 4.34
C ASP A 68 6.06 -7.51 3.29
N PHE A 69 4.82 -7.66 2.83
CA PHE A 69 4.41 -8.76 1.96
C PHE A 69 4.13 -8.31 0.51
N PRO A 70 4.47 -9.12 -0.50
CA PRO A 70 4.20 -8.84 -1.91
C PRO A 70 2.69 -8.82 -2.21
N ILE A 71 2.32 -8.30 -3.38
CA ILE A 71 1.06 -8.66 -4.02
C ILE A 71 1.30 -9.71 -5.10
N ALA A 72 0.27 -10.51 -5.39
CA ALA A 72 0.30 -11.52 -6.44
C ALA A 72 -0.68 -11.13 -7.55
N VAL A 73 -0.18 -11.02 -8.77
CA VAL A 73 -0.95 -10.53 -9.92
C VAL A 73 -1.03 -11.62 -10.98
N SER A 74 -2.25 -11.93 -11.42
CA SER A 74 -2.49 -12.78 -12.59
C SER A 74 -2.68 -11.87 -13.80
N ALA A 75 -1.66 -11.76 -14.63
CA ALA A 75 -1.62 -10.88 -15.79
C ALA A 75 -0.76 -11.49 -16.91
N ASP A 76 -1.11 -11.21 -18.17
CA ASP A 76 -0.35 -11.60 -19.35
C ASP A 76 0.33 -10.41 -20.06
N TRP A 77 0.29 -9.23 -19.45
CA TRP A 77 0.99 -8.01 -19.87
C TRP A 77 2.25 -7.73 -19.02
N ASP A 78 3.00 -6.70 -19.42
CA ASP A 78 4.15 -6.22 -18.68
C ASP A 78 3.68 -5.43 -17.45
N LEU A 79 3.97 -5.94 -16.25
CA LEU A 79 3.55 -5.31 -14.99
C LEU A 79 4.39 -4.08 -14.64
N ILE A 80 5.57 -3.90 -15.22
CA ILE A 80 6.44 -2.75 -14.92
C ILE A 80 6.86 -2.08 -16.25
N PRO A 81 5.89 -1.48 -16.97
CA PRO A 81 6.15 -0.90 -18.29
C PRO A 81 7.03 0.37 -18.22
N HIS A 82 7.10 1.03 -17.05
CA HIS A 82 7.88 2.24 -16.80
C HIS A 82 8.85 2.07 -15.63
N THR A 83 9.69 3.07 -15.40
CA THR A 83 10.74 2.96 -14.38
C THR A 83 10.18 2.96 -12.96
N VAL A 84 10.66 2.04 -12.12
CA VAL A 84 10.47 2.01 -10.67
C VAL A 84 11.83 1.81 -10.00
N GLU A 85 12.19 2.69 -9.06
CA GLU A 85 13.47 2.66 -8.36
C GLU A 85 13.29 2.90 -6.86
N VAL A 86 13.92 2.06 -6.04
CA VAL A 86 14.04 2.28 -4.61
C VAL A 86 15.21 3.21 -4.32
N LEU A 87 14.94 4.31 -3.63
CA LEU A 87 15.92 5.31 -3.25
C LEU A 87 16.35 5.14 -1.78
N PRO A 88 17.48 5.73 -1.38
CA PRO A 88 17.88 5.77 0.03
C PRO A 88 16.89 6.51 0.94
N ASN A 89 16.71 5.99 2.15
CA ASN A 89 15.80 6.51 3.18
C ASN A 89 16.37 7.68 4.00
N ASP A 90 17.47 8.30 3.57
CA ASP A 90 18.16 9.37 4.30
C ASP A 90 17.98 10.77 3.68
N SER A 91 17.12 10.89 2.66
CA SER A 91 16.79 12.16 1.99
C SER A 91 16.23 13.20 2.96
N ALA A 92 16.99 14.26 3.21
CA ALA A 92 16.55 15.41 4.02
C ALA A 92 15.31 16.09 3.40
N THR A 93 15.21 16.12 2.07
CA THR A 93 14.06 16.69 1.35
C THR A 93 12.76 15.95 1.65
N TYR A 94 12.79 14.61 1.68
CA TYR A 94 11.59 13.81 1.92
C TYR A 94 11.26 13.70 3.41
N LYS A 95 12.27 13.76 4.29
CA LYS A 95 12.05 13.94 5.73
C LYS A 95 11.34 15.25 6.04
N ALA A 96 11.75 16.36 5.41
CA ALA A 96 11.09 17.64 5.59
C ALA A 96 9.62 17.62 5.11
N ALA A 97 9.34 16.96 3.98
CA ALA A 97 7.97 16.80 3.49
C ALA A 97 7.11 15.93 4.42
N ALA A 98 7.64 14.82 4.91
CA ALA A 98 6.95 13.99 5.90
C ALA A 98 6.68 14.77 7.20
N SER A 99 7.66 15.55 7.67
CA SER A 99 7.54 16.43 8.84
C SER A 99 6.41 17.45 8.67
N GLU A 100 6.33 18.12 7.51
CA GLU A 100 5.25 19.05 7.19
C GLU A 100 3.87 18.39 7.22
N LEU A 101 3.71 17.25 6.54
CA LEU A 101 2.44 16.50 6.48
C LEU A 101 2.01 15.98 7.86
N LEU A 102 2.95 15.52 8.69
CA LEU A 102 2.68 15.10 10.06
C LEU A 102 2.31 16.30 10.95
N GLY A 103 2.92 17.45 10.73
CA GLY A 103 2.55 18.71 11.41
C GLY A 103 1.10 19.11 11.14
N PHE A 104 0.63 18.98 9.90
CA PHE A 104 -0.80 19.18 9.57
C PHE A 104 -1.73 18.17 10.27
N ARG A 105 -1.21 17.03 10.70
CA ARG A 105 -1.93 16.02 11.49
C ARG A 105 -1.73 16.15 13.00
N GLY A 106 -1.19 17.27 13.46
CA GLY A 106 -1.07 17.57 14.89
C GLY A 106 0.15 16.94 15.57
N VAL A 107 1.06 16.32 14.83
CA VAL A 107 2.34 15.87 15.41
C VAL A 107 3.21 17.09 15.70
N ILE A 108 3.65 17.22 16.94
CA ILE A 108 4.50 18.33 17.38
C ILE A 108 5.97 17.99 17.14
N ASP A 109 6.69 18.91 16.48
CA ASP A 109 8.12 18.80 16.14
C ASP A 109 8.52 17.44 15.52
N PRO A 110 7.89 17.04 14.40
CA PRO A 110 8.15 15.72 13.82
C PRO A 110 9.56 15.65 13.20
N ASP A 111 10.36 14.68 13.66
CA ASP A 111 11.61 14.21 13.02
C ASP A 111 11.42 12.77 12.51
N PRO A 112 10.77 12.57 11.34
CA PRO A 112 10.33 11.26 10.91
C PRO A 112 11.43 10.40 10.28
N PRO A 113 11.63 9.16 10.76
CA PRO A 113 12.38 8.16 10.01
C PRO A 113 11.64 7.83 8.71
N LEU A 114 12.34 7.87 7.58
CA LEU A 114 11.81 7.31 6.34
C LEU A 114 12.09 5.80 6.35
N VAL A 115 11.10 5.02 5.94
CA VAL A 115 11.23 3.56 5.82
C VAL A 115 11.15 3.10 4.37
N GLN A 116 10.51 3.87 3.48
CA GLN A 116 10.56 3.66 2.04
C GLN A 116 10.62 5.01 1.31
N VAL A 117 11.43 5.08 0.26
CA VAL A 117 11.41 6.15 -0.73
C VAL A 117 11.49 5.48 -2.10
N ILE A 118 10.48 5.69 -2.91
CA ILE A 118 10.33 5.05 -4.22
C ILE A 118 10.14 6.15 -5.25
N ARG A 119 10.80 5.99 -6.39
CA ARG A 119 10.65 6.84 -7.55
C ARG A 119 10.03 6.03 -8.67
N ALA A 120 8.95 6.52 -9.26
CA ALA A 120 8.27 5.85 -10.35
C ALA A 120 7.78 6.87 -11.38
N ASP A 121 7.72 6.47 -12.65
CA ASP A 121 6.96 7.20 -13.68
C ASP A 121 5.66 6.44 -13.90
N LEU A 122 4.59 6.82 -13.18
CA LEU A 122 3.34 6.04 -13.15
C LEU A 122 2.63 6.09 -14.51
N GLU A 123 2.83 7.16 -15.26
CA GLU A 123 2.05 7.48 -16.46
C GLU A 123 2.80 7.27 -17.77
N GLY A 124 4.13 7.10 -17.70
CA GLY A 124 5.01 7.02 -18.85
C GLY A 124 5.23 8.38 -19.53
N ASP A 125 5.02 9.50 -18.82
CA ASP A 125 5.17 10.85 -19.37
C ASP A 125 6.58 11.42 -19.16
N GLY A 126 7.44 10.70 -18.44
CA GLY A 126 8.82 11.08 -18.11
C GLY A 126 8.93 12.04 -16.92
N VAL A 127 7.84 12.31 -16.20
CA VAL A 127 7.84 13.01 -14.91
C VAL A 127 7.75 11.98 -13.79
N ASP A 128 8.73 12.00 -12.89
CA ASP A 128 8.77 11.06 -11.79
C ASP A 128 7.82 11.47 -10.64
N GLU A 129 7.04 10.53 -10.14
CA GLU A 129 6.42 10.53 -8.82
C GLU A 129 7.39 10.01 -7.77
N ILE A 130 7.35 10.62 -6.58
CA ILE A 130 8.06 10.14 -5.40
C ILE A 130 7.06 9.67 -4.36
N ILE A 131 7.10 8.38 -4.04
CA ILE A 131 6.27 7.75 -3.03
C ILE A 131 7.12 7.52 -1.78
N VAL A 132 6.65 7.99 -0.63
CA VAL A 132 7.40 8.00 0.62
C VAL A 132 6.56 7.38 1.71
N VAL A 133 7.20 6.52 2.50
CA VAL A 133 6.66 6.04 3.76
C VAL A 133 7.56 6.50 4.89
N ALA A 134 6.97 7.13 5.89
CA ALA A 134 7.65 7.51 7.11
C ALA A 134 6.93 6.92 8.33
N GLU A 135 7.70 6.45 9.30
CA GLU A 135 7.15 5.71 10.42
C GLU A 135 7.95 5.92 11.70
N ARG A 136 7.24 6.11 12.79
CA ARG A 136 7.77 6.01 14.15
C ARG A 136 6.87 5.07 14.94
N ASN A 137 7.41 3.92 15.30
CA ASN A 137 6.80 2.98 16.23
C ASN A 137 7.79 2.70 17.37
N THR A 138 7.56 3.32 18.51
CA THR A 138 8.47 3.23 19.67
C THR A 138 8.28 1.94 20.47
N SER A 139 7.13 1.28 20.35
CA SER A 139 6.80 0.04 21.05
C SER A 139 7.13 -1.22 20.23
N GLY A 140 7.27 -1.11 18.91
CA GLY A 140 7.40 -2.24 17.98
C GLY A 140 6.04 -2.77 17.49
N SER A 141 6.05 -3.55 16.41
CA SER A 141 4.86 -3.85 15.59
C SER A 141 3.73 -4.62 16.29
N LEU A 142 4.02 -5.34 17.38
CA LEU A 142 3.06 -6.20 18.09
C LEU A 142 2.69 -5.70 19.48
N ASN A 143 3.24 -4.56 19.90
CA ASN A 143 2.98 -3.97 21.20
C ASN A 143 2.01 -2.78 21.05
N PRO A 144 1.26 -2.44 22.11
CA PRO A 144 0.50 -1.20 22.17
C PRO A 144 1.37 -0.01 21.75
N ALA A 145 0.88 0.80 20.81
CA ALA A 145 1.60 1.96 20.35
C ALA A 145 1.52 3.09 21.38
N ASN A 146 2.51 3.99 21.37
CA ASN A 146 2.53 5.13 22.27
C ASN A 146 1.94 6.37 21.58
N PRO A 147 1.31 7.30 22.34
CA PRO A 147 0.91 8.59 21.81
C PRO A 147 2.07 9.28 21.08
N GLY A 148 1.78 9.75 19.86
CA GLY A 148 2.77 10.31 18.93
C GLY A 148 3.48 9.29 18.05
N ASP A 149 3.31 7.98 18.23
CA ASP A 149 3.69 7.02 17.18
C ASP A 149 2.83 7.27 15.93
N TYR A 150 3.39 7.03 14.75
CA TYR A 150 2.72 7.28 13.49
C TYR A 150 3.26 6.41 12.35
N SER A 151 2.45 6.29 11.31
CA SER A 151 2.86 5.80 10.00
C SER A 151 2.15 6.64 8.96
N ILE A 152 2.87 7.09 7.93
CA ILE A 152 2.31 7.90 6.84
C ILE A 152 2.91 7.46 5.52
N ALA A 153 2.05 7.17 4.55
CA ALA A 153 2.39 6.94 3.16
C ALA A 153 1.84 8.11 2.32
N PHE A 154 2.67 8.70 1.48
CA PHE A 154 2.26 9.79 0.61
C PHE A 154 3.05 9.77 -0.70
N MET A 155 2.46 10.39 -1.72
CA MET A 155 3.07 10.60 -3.03
C MET A 155 3.34 12.09 -3.22
N ARG A 156 4.38 12.40 -3.99
CA ARG A 156 4.71 13.75 -4.46
C ARG A 156 4.94 13.74 -5.96
N LYS A 157 4.45 14.75 -6.65
CA LYS A 157 4.68 14.98 -8.09
C LYS A 157 4.95 16.45 -8.36
N LEU A 158 5.75 16.75 -9.38
CA LEU A 158 5.89 18.11 -9.91
C LEU A 158 4.78 18.36 -10.93
N VAL A 159 3.85 19.26 -10.62
CA VAL A 159 2.73 19.63 -11.49
C VAL A 159 2.82 21.13 -11.79
N GLU A 160 2.93 21.48 -13.08
CA GLU A 160 3.06 22.88 -13.54
C GLU A 160 4.16 23.70 -12.83
N GLY A 161 5.22 23.04 -12.36
CA GLY A 161 6.34 23.68 -11.68
C GLY A 161 6.21 23.78 -10.15
N GLU A 162 5.09 23.31 -9.59
CA GLU A 162 4.84 23.24 -8.16
C GLU A 162 4.82 21.79 -7.68
N VAL A 163 5.41 21.52 -6.51
CA VAL A 163 5.40 20.16 -5.95
C VAL A 163 4.11 19.96 -5.17
N GLN A 164 3.28 19.03 -5.64
CA GLN A 164 2.07 18.62 -4.96
C GLN A 164 2.31 17.35 -4.14
N SER A 165 1.55 17.19 -3.04
CA SER A 165 1.61 15.99 -2.20
C SER A 165 0.19 15.43 -1.99
N ALA A 166 0.06 14.12 -2.04
CA ALA A 166 -1.19 13.41 -1.77
C ALA A 166 -0.94 12.28 -0.78
N ILE A 167 -1.77 12.16 0.26
CA ILE A 167 -1.65 11.10 1.25
C ILE A 167 -2.36 9.84 0.75
N LEU A 168 -1.65 8.71 0.78
CA LEU A 168 -2.15 7.38 0.43
C LEU A 168 -2.55 6.55 1.66
N GLY A 169 -2.15 7.00 2.85
CA GLY A 169 -2.49 6.37 4.12
C GLY A 169 -1.80 7.10 5.27
N SER A 170 -2.46 7.24 6.40
CA SER A 170 -1.84 7.86 7.57
C SER A 170 -2.55 7.50 8.86
N TYR A 171 -1.75 7.29 9.90
CA TYR A 171 -2.24 7.13 11.25
C TYR A 171 -1.29 7.83 12.22
N VAL A 172 -1.87 8.53 13.19
CA VAL A 172 -1.16 9.15 14.31
C VAL A 172 -1.85 8.67 15.57
N VAL A 173 -1.09 8.03 16.45
CA VAL A 173 -1.60 7.56 17.73
C VAL A 173 -1.81 8.78 18.62
N GLU A 174 -3.07 9.03 18.99
CA GLU A 174 -3.45 10.10 19.91
C GLU A 174 -3.37 9.61 21.37
N GLU A 175 -3.39 10.55 22.33
CA GLU A 175 -3.58 10.17 23.73
C GLU A 175 -4.97 9.52 23.91
N PRO A 176 -5.06 8.31 24.49
CA PRO A 176 -6.36 7.68 24.69
C PRO A 176 -7.16 8.47 25.72
N ALA A 177 -8.48 8.57 25.51
CA ALA A 177 -9.38 9.22 26.46
C ALA A 177 -9.48 8.47 27.81
N ASP A 178 -9.09 7.19 27.83
CA ASP A 178 -9.08 6.31 28.99
C ASP A 178 -7.84 5.41 28.95
N GLU A 179 -7.05 5.41 30.02
CA GLU A 179 -5.80 4.63 30.15
C GLU A 179 -6.00 3.11 30.07
N SER A 180 -7.24 2.61 30.14
CA SER A 180 -7.57 1.19 29.97
C SER A 180 -7.64 0.74 28.50
N TRP A 181 -7.61 1.67 27.55
CA TRP A 181 -7.60 1.36 26.12
C TRP A 181 -6.20 1.14 25.57
N ILE A 182 -6.04 0.04 24.82
CA ILE A 182 -4.85 -0.22 24.02
C ILE A 182 -5.10 0.37 22.63
N VAL A 183 -4.20 1.23 22.16
CA VAL A 183 -4.22 1.74 20.79
C VAL A 183 -3.17 0.98 19.98
N ALA A 184 -3.59 0.42 18.85
CA ALA A 184 -2.68 -0.15 17.88
C ALA A 184 -2.30 0.91 16.85
N LEU A 185 -1.05 0.90 16.41
CA LEU A 185 -0.61 1.70 15.29
C LEU A 185 -0.98 0.99 13.99
N ASP A 186 -1.72 1.68 13.13
CA ASP A 186 -1.83 1.28 11.73
C ASP A 186 -0.52 1.62 11.02
N THR A 187 0.12 0.61 10.43
CA THR A 187 1.36 0.79 9.66
C THR A 187 1.11 0.62 8.17
N TYR A 188 1.72 1.48 7.36
CA TYR A 188 1.59 1.46 5.90
C TYR A 188 2.91 1.06 5.24
N ARG A 189 2.84 0.33 4.13
CA ARG A 189 3.97 -0.02 3.26
C ARG A 189 3.55 0.03 1.81
N ILE A 190 4.45 0.45 0.93
CA ILE A 190 4.23 0.31 -0.51
C ILE A 190 4.66 -1.10 -0.90
N ALA A 191 3.68 -1.93 -1.23
CA ALA A 191 3.88 -3.32 -1.61
C ALA A 191 4.38 -3.41 -3.05
N ALA A 192 3.73 -2.69 -3.96
CA ALA A 192 4.02 -2.71 -5.38
C ALA A 192 3.74 -1.35 -6.03
N VAL A 193 4.45 -1.10 -7.12
CA VAL A 193 4.11 -0.09 -8.13
C VAL A 193 4.15 -0.83 -9.47
N ALA A 194 2.99 -1.02 -10.09
CA ALA A 194 2.85 -1.89 -11.26
C ALA A 194 1.56 -1.59 -12.04
N ASP A 195 1.52 -1.95 -13.32
CA ASP A 195 0.30 -1.92 -14.15
C ASP A 195 -0.60 -3.11 -13.75
N LEU A 196 -1.57 -2.86 -12.87
CA LEU A 196 -2.42 -3.88 -12.27
C LEU A 196 -3.72 -4.09 -13.07
N ASN A 197 -4.03 -3.21 -14.01
CA ASN A 197 -5.27 -3.25 -14.78
C ASN A 197 -5.05 -3.51 -16.29
N GLY A 198 -3.82 -3.41 -16.79
CA GLY A 198 -3.40 -3.64 -18.17
C GLY A 198 -3.54 -2.45 -19.12
N ASP A 199 -3.68 -1.22 -18.61
CA ASP A 199 -3.84 -0.01 -19.41
C ASP A 199 -2.52 0.68 -19.79
N GLY A 200 -1.38 0.14 -19.32
CA GLY A 200 -0.04 0.67 -19.56
C GLY A 200 0.37 1.80 -18.61
N ARG A 201 -0.45 2.13 -17.61
CA ARG A 201 -0.14 3.02 -16.49
C ARG A 201 0.01 2.17 -15.23
N MET A 202 0.80 2.62 -14.27
CA MET A 202 1.06 1.86 -13.04
C MET A 202 0.25 2.40 -11.87
N GLU A 203 -0.38 1.49 -11.14
CA GLU A 203 -1.00 1.76 -9.85
C GLU A 203 -0.02 1.59 -8.68
N ILE A 204 -0.37 2.18 -7.53
CA ILE A 204 0.35 2.01 -6.27
C ILE A 204 -0.46 1.07 -5.36
N ALA A 205 0.13 -0.05 -4.98
CA ALA A 205 -0.43 -0.95 -3.97
C ALA A 205 0.14 -0.62 -2.59
N VAL A 206 -0.72 -0.21 -1.68
CA VAL A 206 -0.39 0.14 -0.29
C VAL A 206 -0.92 -0.94 0.62
N ASN A 207 -0.03 -1.65 1.31
CA ASN A 207 -0.42 -2.52 2.42
C ASN A 207 -0.61 -1.69 3.68
N GLY A 208 -1.74 -1.89 4.34
CA GLY A 208 -1.98 -1.45 5.71
C GLY A 208 -2.11 -2.65 6.63
N ARG A 209 -1.68 -2.50 7.87
CA ARG A 209 -1.91 -3.50 8.92
C ARG A 209 -2.04 -2.84 10.27
N TYR A 210 -2.76 -3.52 11.16
CA TYR A 210 -2.82 -3.25 12.58
C TYR A 210 -2.77 -4.60 13.34
N TYR A 211 -2.86 -4.59 14.67
CA TYR A 211 -2.60 -5.79 15.48
C TYR A 211 -3.49 -7.00 15.14
N GLU A 212 -4.69 -6.76 14.60
CA GLU A 212 -5.73 -7.77 14.38
C GLU A 212 -6.11 -7.93 12.90
N GLY A 213 -5.50 -7.16 12.01
CA GLY A 213 -5.91 -7.12 10.62
C GLY A 213 -4.88 -6.52 9.67
N SER A 214 -5.15 -6.73 8.39
CA SER A 214 -4.34 -6.22 7.29
C SER A 214 -5.20 -6.03 6.06
N TRP A 215 -4.83 -5.08 5.22
CA TRP A 215 -5.51 -4.75 3.99
C TRP A 215 -4.51 -4.28 2.93
N THR A 216 -4.94 -4.32 1.69
CA THR A 216 -4.23 -3.75 0.55
C THR A 216 -5.17 -2.81 -0.16
N THR A 217 -4.71 -1.57 -0.36
CA THR A 217 -5.41 -0.52 -1.09
C THR A 217 -4.64 -0.22 -2.36
N ILE A 218 -5.34 -0.17 -3.50
CA ILE A 218 -4.79 0.19 -4.81
C ILE A 218 -5.19 1.62 -5.11
N TYR A 219 -4.20 2.42 -5.49
CA TYR A 219 -4.38 3.79 -5.96
C TYR A 219 -4.01 3.91 -7.43
N ASP A 220 -4.91 4.46 -8.23
CA ASP A 220 -4.65 4.92 -9.59
C ASP A 220 -4.41 6.43 -9.56
N TYR A 221 -3.42 6.91 -10.31
CA TYR A 221 -3.24 8.35 -10.52
C TYR A 221 -4.23 8.80 -11.59
N ILE A 222 -5.18 9.69 -11.33
CA ILE A 222 -6.20 10.00 -12.33
C ILE A 222 -5.75 11.06 -13.33
N ASN A 223 -5.12 12.13 -12.84
CA ASN A 223 -4.47 13.21 -13.59
C ASN A 223 -3.92 14.27 -12.61
N ASP A 224 -3.20 15.26 -13.15
CA ASP A 224 -2.62 16.38 -12.42
C ASP A 224 -3.61 17.24 -11.60
N ASP A 225 -4.91 17.23 -11.93
CA ASP A 225 -5.93 17.96 -11.19
C ASP A 225 -6.48 17.16 -9.99
N LEU A 226 -6.54 15.83 -10.11
CA LEU A 226 -7.18 14.93 -9.13
C LEU A 226 -6.18 14.17 -8.27
N GLY A 227 -5.00 13.89 -8.79
CA GLY A 227 -3.97 13.09 -8.13
C GLY A 227 -4.34 11.61 -8.00
N PRO A 228 -3.74 10.90 -7.02
CA PRO A 228 -4.03 9.50 -6.76
C PRO A 228 -5.40 9.32 -6.12
N TRP A 229 -6.13 8.30 -6.57
CA TRP A 229 -7.47 7.95 -6.13
C TRP A 229 -7.55 6.47 -5.76
N GLU A 230 -8.20 6.16 -4.63
CA GLU A 230 -8.43 4.78 -4.22
C GLU A 230 -9.42 4.11 -5.17
N VAL A 231 -8.97 3.06 -5.85
CA VAL A 231 -9.77 2.31 -6.83
C VAL A 231 -10.18 0.92 -6.37
N LEU A 232 -9.43 0.34 -5.42
CA LEU A 232 -9.73 -0.96 -4.83
C LEU A 232 -9.17 -1.02 -3.42
N SER A 233 -9.90 -1.64 -2.49
CA SER A 233 -9.38 -1.97 -1.16
C SER A 233 -9.92 -3.33 -0.73
N VAL A 234 -9.02 -4.24 -0.34
CA VAL A 234 -9.38 -5.58 0.13
C VAL A 234 -8.61 -5.90 1.41
N GLY A 235 -9.31 -6.42 2.42
CA GLY A 235 -8.77 -6.45 3.77
C GLY A 235 -9.46 -7.42 4.71
N CYS A 236 -8.79 -7.75 5.79
CA CYS A 236 -9.26 -8.60 6.86
C CYS A 236 -9.05 -7.89 8.18
N GLY A 237 -10.10 -7.85 9.01
CA GLY A 237 -10.11 -7.03 10.24
C GLY A 237 -10.28 -5.54 9.99
N SER A 238 -10.26 -5.10 8.73
CA SER A 238 -10.56 -3.72 8.30
C SER A 238 -12.04 -3.41 8.34
#